data_AF-A0A383WDI4-F1
#
_entry.id   AF-A0A383WDI4-F1
#
_cell.length_a   1.000
_cell.length_b   1.000
_cell.length_c   1.000
_cell.angle_alpha   90.00
_cell.angle_beta   90.00
_cell.angle_gamma   90.00
#
_symmetry.space_group_name_H-M   'P 1'
#
loop_
_entity.id
_entity.type
_entity.pdbx_description
1 polymer ?
#
loop_
_entity_poly.entity_id
_entity_poly.type
_entity_poly.pdbx_seq_one_letter_code
_entity_poly.pdbx_strand_id
1 'polypeptide(L)'
;MRHFLAWQTSTALAIAATTAAAPPLTPAAARQIVTRHAAAGSSDGQQQQEQQQVPWQLGNYYTKKLSRNTDALGNIVQGPDTTLDLLSNDRKLQLAVQVVAQEAGVPQAQLLERVQALLNVLPDMDARLQAMKPADVRLALRVDDVARKLLLLKSMFPEANVSRLCSECTHILLLDLPQFEAAVQQVHNLLAGASSPSALLDAAPMLLDPAALQEVLAELQRLFGASCSPLQLLQSNPDLALSCVSLQGQSRGDRDAEYLGSIFSGSGATEEQQQQQ
;
A
#
# COMPACT_ATOMS: atom_id res chain seq x y z
N MET A 1 45.55 29.46 -2.72
CA MET A 1 45.58 29.12 -4.16
C MET A 1 44.24 28.50 -4.52
N ARG A 2 43.42 29.27 -5.25
CA ARG A 2 42.04 28.96 -5.61
C ARG A 2 42.06 28.36 -7.02
N HIS A 3 41.65 27.11 -7.17
CA HIS A 3 41.33 26.53 -8.48
C HIS A 3 39.81 26.54 -8.66
N PHE A 4 39.36 27.53 -9.42
CA PHE A 4 38.02 27.70 -9.94
C PHE A 4 37.91 26.83 -11.20
N LEU A 5 37.18 25.72 -11.15
CA LEU A 5 36.88 24.91 -12.33
C LEU A 5 35.58 25.42 -12.96
N ALA A 6 35.74 26.06 -14.12
CA ALA A 6 34.68 26.50 -14.99
C ALA A 6 33.93 25.28 -15.56
N TRP A 7 32.64 25.17 -15.25
CA TRP A 7 31.75 24.22 -15.92
C TRP A 7 31.21 24.88 -17.19
N GLN A 8 31.56 24.28 -18.33
CA GLN A 8 31.10 24.67 -19.64
C GLN A 8 29.59 24.43 -19.78
N THR A 9 28.89 25.47 -20.18
CA THR A 9 27.49 25.44 -20.61
C THR A 9 27.39 24.75 -21.97
N SER A 10 26.84 23.53 -22.00
CA SER A 10 26.58 22.81 -23.25
C SER A 10 25.15 23.02 -23.72
N THR A 11 25.05 23.88 -24.74
CA THR A 11 24.15 23.89 -25.90
C THR A 11 22.80 23.17 -25.81
N ALA A 12 21.75 23.98 -25.82
CA ALA A 12 20.36 23.59 -26.03
C ALA A 12 20.15 22.99 -27.44
N LEU A 13 19.63 21.77 -27.51
CA LEU A 13 19.09 21.17 -28.72
C LEU A 13 17.57 21.33 -28.69
N ALA A 14 17.05 22.26 -29.50
CA ALA A 14 15.63 22.46 -29.71
C ALA A 14 15.07 21.34 -30.58
N ILE A 15 14.27 20.45 -29.98
CA ILE A 15 13.49 19.44 -30.71
C ILE A 15 12.08 20.03 -30.92
N ALA A 16 11.79 20.41 -32.16
CA ALA A 16 10.46 20.80 -32.59
C ALA A 16 9.55 19.56 -32.65
N ALA A 17 8.70 19.39 -31.64
CA ALA A 17 7.66 18.36 -31.62
C ALA A 17 6.41 18.86 -32.36
N THR A 18 6.21 18.33 -33.57
CA THR A 18 5.00 18.42 -34.37
C THR A 18 3.77 18.01 -33.55
N THR A 19 2.89 18.97 -33.30
CA THR A 19 1.57 18.76 -32.70
C THR A 19 0.65 18.09 -33.74
N ALA A 20 0.53 16.77 -33.69
CA ALA A 20 -0.54 16.05 -34.37
C ALA A 20 -1.81 16.12 -33.51
N ALA A 21 -2.78 16.92 -33.97
CA ALA A 21 -4.08 17.07 -33.35
C ALA A 21 -4.83 15.73 -33.32
N ALA A 22 -5.13 15.24 -32.11
CA ALA A 22 -6.00 14.10 -31.90
C ALA A 22 -7.45 14.43 -32.32
N PRO A 23 -8.17 13.52 -32.99
CA PRO A 23 -9.56 13.74 -33.36
C PRO A 23 -10.46 13.80 -32.12
N PRO A 24 -11.56 14.58 -32.15
CA PRO A 24 -12.51 14.66 -31.05
C PRO A 24 -13.21 13.31 -30.86
N LEU A 25 -13.05 12.72 -29.67
CA LEU A 25 -13.82 11.56 -29.24
C LEU A 25 -15.28 11.99 -29.06
N THR A 26 -16.14 11.57 -29.98
CA THR A 26 -17.59 11.66 -29.87
C THR A 26 -18.09 10.87 -28.66
N PRO A 27 -18.83 11.48 -27.71
CA PRO A 27 -19.50 10.76 -26.64
C PRO A 27 -20.81 10.17 -27.17
N ALA A 28 -20.73 9.05 -27.88
CA ALA A 28 -21.89 8.33 -28.41
C ALA A 28 -21.86 6.86 -28.00
N ALA A 29 -21.88 6.61 -26.69
CA ALA A 29 -22.24 5.31 -26.13
C ALA A 29 -22.79 5.48 -24.71
N ALA A 30 -23.84 6.28 -24.58
CA ALA A 30 -24.75 6.17 -23.44
C ALA A 30 -25.42 4.78 -23.54
N ARG A 31 -24.79 3.78 -22.91
CA ARG A 31 -25.33 2.43 -22.81
C ARG A 31 -26.64 2.52 -22.03
N GLN A 32 -27.72 2.25 -22.75
CA GLN A 32 -29.06 2.07 -22.20
C GLN A 32 -28.99 1.05 -21.06
N ILE A 33 -29.41 1.48 -19.87
CA ILE A 33 -29.70 0.59 -18.76
C ILE A 33 -30.92 -0.22 -19.18
N VAL A 34 -30.71 -1.49 -19.51
CA VAL A 34 -31.79 -2.42 -19.82
C VAL A 34 -32.45 -2.82 -18.49
N THR A 35 -33.49 -2.10 -18.09
CA THR A 35 -34.47 -2.58 -17.12
C THR A 35 -35.25 -3.73 -17.76
N ARG A 36 -34.84 -4.97 -17.46
CA ARG A 36 -35.63 -6.16 -17.79
C ARG A 36 -36.85 -6.20 -16.86
N HIS A 37 -37.94 -5.59 -17.29
CA HIS A 37 -39.27 -5.92 -16.77
C HIS A 37 -39.66 -7.29 -17.33
N ALA A 38 -39.89 -8.25 -16.43
CA ALA A 38 -40.44 -9.54 -16.76
C ALA A 38 -41.85 -9.35 -17.32
N ALA A 39 -42.02 -9.63 -18.62
CA ALA A 39 -43.31 -9.68 -19.28
C ALA A 39 -43.92 -11.07 -19.08
N ALA A 40 -45.01 -11.14 -18.34
CA ALA A 40 -45.93 -12.26 -18.35
C ALA A 40 -47.36 -11.71 -18.27
N GLY A 41 -48.22 -12.12 -19.20
CA GLY A 41 -49.66 -12.09 -19.04
C GLY A 41 -50.37 -10.88 -19.65
N SER A 42 -50.86 -11.09 -20.87
CA SER A 42 -51.88 -10.26 -21.52
C SER A 42 -53.23 -10.48 -20.82
N SER A 43 -53.85 -9.42 -20.30
CA SER A 43 -55.30 -9.36 -20.09
C SER A 43 -55.76 -7.90 -20.08
N ASP A 44 -56.60 -7.57 -21.05
CA ASP A 44 -57.35 -6.31 -21.15
C ASP A 44 -58.13 -6.05 -19.85
N GLY A 45 -57.75 -4.97 -19.17
CA GLY A 45 -58.40 -4.49 -17.96
C GLY A 45 -57.94 -3.07 -17.69
N GLN A 46 -58.69 -2.10 -18.20
CA GLN A 46 -58.54 -0.70 -17.81
C GLN A 46 -58.86 -0.56 -16.32
N GLN A 47 -57.81 -0.59 -15.48
CA GLN A 47 -57.86 -0.07 -14.13
C GLN A 47 -56.85 1.06 -14.02
N GLN A 48 -57.36 2.26 -13.75
CA GLN A 48 -56.60 3.39 -13.26
C GLN A 48 -55.98 3.00 -11.91
N GLN A 49 -54.76 2.47 -11.95
CA GLN A 49 -53.94 2.34 -10.75
C GLN A 49 -53.20 3.65 -10.56
N GLU A 50 -53.64 4.40 -9.54
CA GLU A 50 -52.81 5.39 -8.86
C GLU A 50 -51.44 4.76 -8.59
N GLN A 51 -50.43 5.20 -9.32
CA GLN A 51 -49.05 4.85 -9.05
C GLN A 51 -48.69 5.46 -7.69
N GLN A 52 -48.92 4.69 -6.63
CA GLN A 52 -48.39 4.98 -5.30
C GLN A 52 -46.88 5.09 -5.43
N GLN A 53 -46.40 6.33 -5.43
CA GLN A 53 -44.97 6.63 -5.34
C GLN A 53 -44.44 5.98 -4.07
N VAL A 54 -43.63 4.93 -4.25
CA VAL A 54 -42.96 4.26 -3.14
C VAL A 54 -42.06 5.30 -2.47
N PRO A 55 -42.24 5.61 -1.17
CA PRO A 55 -41.67 6.80 -0.53
C PRO A 55 -40.14 6.77 -0.35
N TRP A 56 -39.51 5.64 -0.65
CA TRP A 56 -38.06 5.50 -0.62
C TRP A 56 -37.54 5.36 -2.04
N GLN A 57 -36.93 6.42 -2.57
CA GLN A 57 -36.07 6.28 -3.73
C GLN A 57 -34.73 5.76 -3.25
N LEU A 58 -34.40 4.49 -3.55
CA LEU A 58 -33.03 4.00 -3.37
C LEU A 58 -32.15 4.83 -4.30
N GLY A 59 -31.28 5.66 -3.72
CA GLY A 59 -30.26 6.38 -4.47
C GLY A 59 -29.42 5.41 -5.30
N ASN A 60 -28.90 5.87 -6.43
CA ASN A 60 -28.07 5.05 -7.31
C ASN A 60 -26.92 4.43 -6.50
N TYR A 61 -26.98 3.12 -6.28
CA TYR A 61 -25.95 2.39 -5.58
C TYR A 61 -24.75 2.20 -6.51
N TYR A 62 -23.75 3.06 -6.36
CA TYR A 62 -22.49 2.93 -7.07
C TYR A 62 -21.68 1.78 -6.44
N THR A 63 -21.79 0.59 -7.03
CA THR A 63 -20.87 -0.49 -6.71
C THR A 63 -19.52 -0.24 -7.38
N LYS A 64 -18.42 -0.48 -6.65
CA LYS A 64 -17.04 -0.43 -7.19
C LYS A 64 -16.79 -1.46 -8.30
N LYS A 65 -17.72 -2.42 -8.49
CA LYS A 65 -17.61 -3.48 -9.48
C LYS A 65 -18.31 -3.08 -10.77
N LEU A 66 -17.55 -2.91 -11.85
CA LEU A 66 -18.08 -2.53 -13.16
C LEU A 66 -19.03 -3.60 -13.71
N SER A 67 -18.76 -4.87 -13.41
CA SER A 67 -19.62 -6.02 -13.68
C SER A 67 -19.48 -7.05 -12.54
N ARG A 68 -20.55 -7.80 -12.24
CA ARG A 68 -20.48 -8.96 -11.36
C ARG A 68 -20.44 -10.21 -12.24
N ASN A 69 -19.26 -10.60 -12.68
CA ASN A 69 -19.07 -11.89 -13.32
C ASN A 69 -18.83 -12.95 -12.25
N THR A 70 -19.65 -13.99 -12.27
CA THR A 70 -19.50 -15.18 -11.43
C THR A 70 -19.14 -16.38 -12.29
N ASP A 71 -18.23 -17.24 -11.82
CA ASP A 71 -17.95 -18.52 -12.46
C ASP A 71 -19.12 -19.51 -12.27
N ALA A 72 -19.00 -20.71 -12.85
CA ALA A 72 -20.02 -21.76 -12.72
C ALA A 72 -20.23 -22.24 -11.26
N LEU A 73 -19.32 -21.92 -10.35
CA LEU A 73 -19.37 -22.26 -8.93
C LEU A 73 -19.89 -21.08 -8.08
N GLY A 74 -20.23 -19.94 -8.68
CA GLY A 74 -20.70 -18.74 -8.00
C GLY A 74 -19.58 -17.87 -7.40
N ASN A 75 -18.30 -18.16 -7.66
CA ASN A 75 -17.20 -17.32 -7.23
C ASN A 75 -17.14 -16.05 -8.06
N ILE A 76 -16.95 -14.90 -7.41
CA ILE A 76 -16.78 -13.63 -8.12
C ILE A 76 -15.40 -13.61 -8.77
N VAL A 77 -15.38 -13.66 -10.09
CA VAL A 77 -14.13 -13.59 -10.86
C VAL A 77 -13.64 -12.15 -10.80
N GLN A 78 -12.48 -11.94 -10.16
CA GLN A 78 -11.80 -10.64 -10.14
C GLN A 78 -10.90 -10.57 -11.38
N GLY A 79 -11.35 -9.82 -12.40
CA GLY A 79 -10.55 -9.47 -13.56
C GLY A 79 -10.20 -7.98 -13.56
N PRO A 80 -9.25 -7.57 -14.43
CA PRO A 80 -8.95 -6.15 -14.65
C PRO A 80 -10.18 -5.36 -15.11
N ASP A 81 -11.14 -6.02 -15.76
CA ASP A 81 -12.42 -5.42 -16.19
C ASP A 81 -13.47 -5.33 -15.06
N THR A 82 -13.22 -5.98 -13.93
CA THR A 82 -14.18 -6.08 -12.82
C THR A 82 -14.01 -4.93 -11.83
N THR A 83 -12.79 -4.37 -11.75
CA THR A 83 -12.44 -3.30 -10.82
C THR A 83 -12.22 -2.02 -11.60
N LEU A 84 -13.08 -1.03 -11.41
CA LEU A 84 -12.88 0.27 -12.04
C LEU A 84 -11.77 1.00 -11.26
N ASP A 85 -10.51 0.84 -11.67
CA ASP A 85 -9.45 1.69 -11.18
C ASP A 85 -9.62 3.08 -11.81
N LEU A 86 -10.46 3.89 -11.15
CA LEU A 86 -10.94 5.18 -11.65
C LEU A 86 -9.81 6.20 -11.86
N LEU A 87 -8.65 5.97 -11.27
CA LEU A 87 -7.53 6.89 -11.26
C LEU A 87 -6.31 6.22 -11.89
N SER A 88 -5.81 6.81 -12.98
CA SER A 88 -4.47 6.52 -13.49
C SER A 88 -3.44 6.65 -12.35
N ASN A 89 -2.38 5.84 -12.38
CA ASN A 89 -1.35 5.86 -11.35
C ASN A 89 -0.70 7.25 -11.20
N ASP A 90 -0.55 7.99 -12.29
CA ASP A 90 -0.07 9.38 -12.25
C ASP A 90 -1.01 10.28 -11.43
N ARG A 91 -2.33 10.06 -11.53
CA ARG A 91 -3.31 10.80 -10.73
C ARG A 91 -3.24 10.41 -9.25
N LYS A 92 -2.97 9.14 -8.93
CA LYS A 92 -2.77 8.70 -7.53
C LYS A 92 -1.57 9.42 -6.92
N LEU A 93 -0.46 9.48 -7.64
CA LEU A 93 0.72 10.23 -7.21
C LEU A 93 0.41 11.73 -7.05
N GLN A 94 -0.23 12.35 -8.04
CA GLN A 94 -0.62 13.78 -7.95
C GLN A 94 -1.52 14.07 -6.74
N LEU A 95 -2.47 13.18 -6.44
CA LEU A 95 -3.32 13.32 -5.26
C LEU A 95 -2.52 13.15 -3.96
N ALA A 96 -1.62 12.17 -3.89
CA ALA A 96 -0.75 12.00 -2.73
C ALA A 96 0.15 13.23 -2.49
N VAL A 97 0.72 13.78 -3.57
CA VAL A 97 1.51 15.02 -3.54
C VAL A 97 0.65 16.20 -3.11
N GLN A 98 -0.56 16.36 -3.64
CA GLN A 98 -1.48 17.43 -3.25
C GLN A 98 -1.79 17.40 -1.76
N VAL A 99 -2.11 16.23 -1.21
CA VAL A 99 -2.42 16.05 0.22
C VAL A 99 -1.21 16.43 1.07
N VAL A 100 -0.03 15.89 0.78
CA VAL A 100 1.19 16.15 1.56
C VAL A 100 1.65 17.61 1.42
N ALA A 101 1.52 18.20 0.23
CA ALA A 101 1.82 19.61 -0.03
C ALA A 101 0.93 20.53 0.82
N GLN A 102 -0.38 20.21 0.91
CA GLN A 102 -1.33 20.95 1.73
C GLN A 102 -1.02 20.82 3.22
N GLU A 103 -0.70 19.61 3.70
CA GLU A 103 -0.33 19.35 5.10
C GLU A 103 0.95 20.09 5.51
N ALA A 104 1.96 20.10 4.64
CA ALA A 104 3.27 20.72 4.92
C ALA A 104 3.32 22.22 4.60
N GLY A 105 2.31 22.77 3.93
CA GLY A 105 2.31 24.18 3.48
C GLY A 105 3.34 24.48 2.39
N VAL A 106 3.68 23.49 1.56
CA VAL A 106 4.70 23.60 0.49
C VAL A 106 4.02 23.59 -0.88
N PRO A 107 4.47 24.38 -1.88
CA PRO A 107 3.94 24.30 -3.24
C PRO A 107 4.11 22.90 -3.85
N GLN A 108 3.09 22.39 -4.55
CA GLN A 108 3.11 21.06 -5.16
C GLN A 108 4.28 20.85 -6.13
N ALA A 109 4.62 21.89 -6.92
CA ALA A 109 5.75 21.83 -7.86
C ALA A 109 7.09 21.58 -7.15
N GLN A 110 7.34 22.26 -6.01
CA GLN A 110 8.54 22.05 -5.22
C GLN A 110 8.57 20.65 -4.58
N LEU A 111 7.41 20.13 -4.15
CA LEU A 111 7.34 18.77 -3.62
C LEU A 111 7.64 17.72 -4.70
N LEU A 112 7.18 17.91 -5.93
CA LEU A 112 7.53 17.03 -7.06
C LEU A 112 9.02 17.02 -7.37
N GLU A 113 9.68 18.17 -7.36
CA GLU A 113 11.13 18.26 -7.50
C GLU A 113 11.87 17.47 -6.40
N ARG A 114 11.37 17.55 -5.16
CA ARG A 114 11.91 16.77 -4.05
C ARG A 114 11.63 15.28 -4.16
N VAL A 115 10.48 14.87 -4.69
CA VAL A 115 10.20 13.47 -5.01
C VAL A 115 11.20 12.96 -6.05
N GLN A 116 11.51 13.75 -7.08
CA GLN A 116 12.54 13.38 -8.05
C GLN A 116 13.93 13.28 -7.40
N ALA A 117 14.27 14.20 -6.49
CA ALA A 117 15.51 14.11 -5.72
C ALA A 117 15.56 12.85 -4.84
N LEU A 118 14.44 12.46 -4.23
CA LEU A 118 14.32 11.21 -3.47
C LEU A 118 14.53 9.98 -4.36
N LEU A 119 13.98 9.96 -5.59
CA LEU A 119 14.21 8.87 -6.56
C LEU A 119 15.67 8.76 -7.00
N ASN A 120 16.39 9.89 -7.08
CA ASN A 120 17.83 9.86 -7.37
C ASN A 120 18.63 9.21 -6.22
N VAL A 121 18.15 9.33 -4.98
CA VAL A 121 18.75 8.72 -3.80
C VAL A 121 18.32 7.24 -3.64
N LEU A 122 17.09 6.91 -4.02
CA LEU A 122 16.47 5.58 -3.95
C LEU A 122 15.95 5.14 -5.33
N PRO A 123 16.84 4.72 -6.25
CA PRO A 123 16.44 4.36 -7.61
C PRO A 123 15.46 3.17 -7.66
N ASP A 124 15.55 2.22 -6.73
CA ASP A 124 14.65 1.06 -6.67
C ASP A 124 13.20 1.42 -6.29
N MET A 125 12.97 2.66 -5.83
CA MET A 125 11.62 3.14 -5.51
C MET A 125 10.82 3.55 -6.75
N ASP A 126 11.48 3.72 -7.91
CA ASP A 126 10.84 4.14 -9.16
C ASP A 126 9.74 3.17 -9.61
N ALA A 127 9.99 1.86 -9.49
CA ALA A 127 8.99 0.82 -9.78
C ALA A 127 7.72 0.95 -8.92
N ARG A 128 7.82 1.60 -7.76
CA ARG A 128 6.74 1.83 -6.79
C ARG A 128 6.17 3.23 -6.84
N LEU A 129 6.72 4.14 -7.65
CA LEU A 129 6.29 5.54 -7.75
C LEU A 129 4.78 5.66 -7.99
N GLN A 130 4.27 4.79 -8.86
CA GLN A 130 2.87 4.69 -9.26
C GLN A 130 1.92 4.23 -8.13
N ALA A 131 2.46 3.53 -7.14
CA ALA A 131 1.72 3.01 -5.99
C ALA A 131 2.09 3.74 -4.68
N MET A 132 2.80 4.87 -4.77
CA MET A 132 3.21 5.62 -3.58
C MET A 132 2.00 6.10 -2.79
N LYS A 133 2.01 5.78 -1.51
CA LYS A 133 1.04 6.30 -0.56
C LYS A 133 1.47 7.70 -0.12
N PRO A 134 0.56 8.52 0.42
CA PRO A 134 0.93 9.80 1.02
C PRO A 134 2.06 9.67 2.06
N ALA A 135 2.10 8.56 2.81
CA ALA A 135 3.19 8.26 3.74
C ALA A 135 4.56 8.18 3.05
N ASP A 136 4.65 7.54 1.88
CA ASP A 136 5.90 7.45 1.12
C ASP A 136 6.31 8.83 0.57
N VAL A 137 5.34 9.64 0.13
CA VAL A 137 5.60 11.01 -0.37
C VAL A 137 6.15 11.94 0.72
N ARG A 138 5.79 11.72 2.00
CA ARG A 138 6.35 12.50 3.12
C ARG A 138 7.87 12.33 3.27
N LEU A 139 8.45 11.23 2.78
CA LEU A 139 9.90 11.07 2.75
C LEU A 139 10.60 12.13 1.90
N ALA A 140 9.93 12.65 0.86
CA ALA A 140 10.47 13.70 0.00
C ALA A 140 10.63 15.04 0.76
N LEU A 141 9.97 15.22 1.91
CA LEU A 141 10.21 16.39 2.75
C LEU A 141 11.53 16.31 3.51
N ARG A 142 12.12 15.11 3.64
CA ARG A 142 13.29 14.79 4.48
C ARG A 142 14.39 14.05 3.69
N VAL A 143 14.65 14.46 2.44
CA VAL A 143 15.62 13.78 1.55
C VAL A 143 17.02 13.66 2.18
N ASP A 144 17.49 14.72 2.85
CA ASP A 144 18.79 14.72 3.51
C ASP A 144 18.88 13.68 4.64
N ASP A 145 17.80 13.51 5.41
CA ASP A 145 17.73 12.50 6.47
C ASP A 145 17.71 11.09 5.89
N VAL A 146 17.01 10.87 4.77
CA VAL A 146 17.00 9.59 4.06
C VAL A 146 18.42 9.25 3.59
N ALA A 147 19.16 10.20 3.02
CA ALA A 147 20.54 9.98 2.60
C ALA A 147 21.45 9.59 3.79
N ARG A 148 21.30 10.26 4.94
CA ARG A 148 22.04 9.90 6.18
C ARG A 148 21.71 8.50 6.66
N LYS A 149 20.43 8.12 6.66
CA LYS A 149 19.96 6.77 7.03
C LYS A 149 20.52 5.69 6.11
N LEU A 150 20.61 5.97 4.81
CA LEU A 150 21.22 5.05 3.84
C LEU A 150 22.72 4.85 4.07
N LEU A 151 23.45 5.93 4.38
CA LEU A 151 24.87 5.83 4.75
C LEU A 151 25.08 5.00 6.02
N LEU A 152 24.21 5.20 7.02
CA LEU A 152 24.22 4.43 8.26
C LEU A 152 23.94 2.94 8.00
N LEU A 153 22.91 2.62 7.20
CA LEU A 153 22.65 1.24 6.77
C LEU A 153 23.83 0.64 6.01
N LYS A 154 24.45 1.40 5.10
CA LYS A 154 25.60 0.92 4.32
C LYS A 154 26.82 0.69 5.20
N SER A 155 26.97 1.42 6.29
CA SER A 155 28.06 1.20 7.25
C SER A 155 27.89 -0.09 8.04
N MET A 156 26.65 -0.48 8.39
CA MET A 156 26.37 -1.72 9.13
C MET A 156 26.23 -2.94 8.22
N PHE A 157 25.71 -2.77 7.00
CA PHE A 157 25.48 -3.82 6.03
C PHE A 157 26.15 -3.47 4.69
N PRO A 158 27.50 -3.55 4.61
CA PRO A 158 28.26 -3.06 3.46
C PRO A 158 27.96 -3.81 2.17
N GLU A 159 27.51 -5.06 2.22
CA GLU A 159 27.21 -5.86 1.03
C GLU A 159 25.76 -5.73 0.56
N ALA A 160 24.85 -5.26 1.43
CA ALA A 160 23.42 -5.20 1.12
C ALA A 160 23.08 -4.10 0.10
N ASN A 161 22.03 -4.34 -0.69
CA ASN A 161 21.42 -3.31 -1.52
C ASN A 161 20.46 -2.44 -0.68
N VAL A 162 21.04 -1.43 -0.03
CA VAL A 162 20.31 -0.50 0.85
C VAL A 162 19.15 0.24 0.17
N SER A 163 19.25 0.51 -1.14
CA SER A 163 18.19 1.18 -1.90
C SER A 163 16.95 0.29 -2.00
N ARG A 164 17.14 -0.98 -2.41
CA ARG A 164 16.07 -1.99 -2.44
C ARG A 164 15.50 -2.30 -1.06
N LEU A 165 16.35 -2.41 -0.03
CA LEU A 165 15.87 -2.64 1.34
C LEU A 165 14.93 -1.52 1.81
N CYS A 166 15.33 -0.28 1.56
CA CYS A 166 14.56 0.89 1.98
C CYS A 166 13.29 1.10 1.15
N SER A 167 13.30 0.74 -0.14
CA SER A 167 12.13 0.84 -0.99
C SER A 167 11.04 -0.15 -0.56
N GLU A 168 11.40 -1.32 -0.03
CA GLU A 168 10.45 -2.29 0.51
C GLU A 168 9.95 -1.92 1.91
N CYS A 169 10.84 -1.39 2.77
CA CYS A 169 10.55 -1.05 4.16
C CYS A 169 10.41 0.46 4.40
N THR A 170 9.62 1.18 3.59
CA THR A 170 9.52 2.66 3.68
C THR A 170 9.10 3.19 5.05
N HIS A 171 8.35 2.40 5.83
CA HIS A 171 7.92 2.77 7.18
C HIS A 171 9.11 2.99 8.14
N ILE A 172 10.21 2.25 8.00
CA ILE A 172 11.40 2.43 8.84
C ILE A 172 12.10 3.75 8.54
N LEU A 173 12.05 4.22 7.29
CA LEU A 173 12.59 5.51 6.88
C LEU A 173 11.78 6.70 7.43
N LEU A 174 10.55 6.49 7.89
CA LEU A 174 9.73 7.53 8.51
C LEU A 174 10.11 7.79 9.98
N LEU A 175 10.81 6.86 10.63
CA LEU A 175 11.31 7.04 12.00
C LEU A 175 12.30 8.20 12.07
N ASP A 176 12.41 8.87 13.21
CA ASP A 176 13.46 9.88 13.38
C ASP A 176 14.84 9.21 13.42
N LEU A 177 15.90 9.95 13.06
CA LEU A 177 17.25 9.41 12.94
C LEU A 177 17.74 8.57 14.16
N PRO A 178 17.58 9.00 15.43
CA PRO A 178 18.01 8.20 16.57
C PRO A 178 17.18 6.92 16.77
N GLN A 179 15.88 6.95 16.44
CA GLN A 179 15.02 5.77 16.52
C GLN A 179 15.38 4.76 15.42
N PHE A 180 15.65 5.27 14.23
CA PHE A 180 16.14 4.48 13.11
C PHE A 180 17.47 3.80 13.45
N GLU A 181 18.44 4.54 13.98
CA GLU A 181 19.74 4.00 14.40
C GLU A 181 19.57 2.89 15.45
N ALA A 182 18.75 3.11 16.47
CA ALA A 182 18.45 2.10 17.48
C ALA A 182 17.80 0.84 16.88
N ALA A 183 16.84 1.00 15.96
CA ALA A 183 16.18 -0.11 15.29
C ALA A 183 17.16 -0.94 14.45
N VAL A 184 17.99 -0.27 13.65
CA VAL A 184 18.99 -0.94 12.80
C VAL A 184 20.07 -1.62 13.64
N GLN A 185 20.50 -1.00 14.75
CA GLN A 185 21.45 -1.62 15.68
C GLN A 185 20.85 -2.86 16.35
N GLN A 186 19.56 -2.83 16.69
CA GLN A 186 18.86 -4.00 17.23
C GLN A 186 18.82 -5.14 16.21
N VAL A 187 18.49 -4.86 14.95
CA VAL A 187 18.54 -5.86 13.86
C VAL A 187 19.95 -6.41 13.69
N HIS A 188 20.96 -5.55 13.67
CA HIS A 188 22.36 -5.97 13.58
C HIS A 188 22.74 -6.93 14.74
N ASN A 189 22.32 -6.62 15.96
CA ASN A 189 22.58 -7.47 17.13
C ASN A 189 21.84 -8.81 17.05
N LEU A 190 20.59 -8.82 16.58
CA LEU A 190 19.80 -10.05 16.37
C LEU A 190 20.42 -10.94 15.28
N LEU A 191 21.02 -10.33 14.26
CA LEU A 191 21.67 -11.03 13.15
C LEU A 191 23.15 -11.34 13.39
N ALA A 192 23.72 -11.01 14.55
CA ALA A 192 25.15 -11.19 14.84
C ALA A 192 25.61 -12.66 14.76
N GLY A 193 24.70 -13.62 14.90
CA GLY A 193 24.96 -15.05 14.76
C GLY A 193 24.86 -15.60 13.33
N ALA A 194 24.44 -14.77 12.36
CA ALA A 194 24.28 -15.18 10.96
C ALA A 194 25.60 -15.02 10.20
N SER A 195 26.02 -16.04 9.44
CA SER A 195 27.19 -15.99 8.56
C SER A 195 27.18 -14.86 7.51
N SER A 196 26.01 -14.44 7.04
CA SER A 196 25.86 -13.46 5.95
C SER A 196 24.58 -12.63 6.13
N PRO A 197 24.57 -11.66 7.06
CA PRO A 197 23.37 -10.88 7.38
C PRO A 197 22.88 -10.04 6.20
N SER A 198 23.78 -9.50 5.37
CA SER A 198 23.42 -8.70 4.19
C SER A 198 22.64 -9.52 3.15
N ALA A 199 23.09 -10.73 2.83
CA ALA A 199 22.40 -11.61 1.88
C ALA A 199 21.00 -12.00 2.37
N LEU A 200 20.85 -12.19 3.69
CA LEU A 200 19.56 -12.49 4.31
C LEU A 200 18.58 -11.31 4.18
N LEU A 201 19.05 -10.09 4.44
CA LEU A 201 18.24 -8.89 4.27
C LEU A 201 17.87 -8.66 2.79
N ASP A 202 18.79 -8.88 1.85
CA ASP A 202 18.51 -8.73 0.42
C ASP A 202 17.45 -9.74 -0.08
N ALA A 203 17.39 -10.92 0.53
CA ALA A 203 16.38 -11.94 0.23
C ALA A 203 15.03 -11.62 0.90
N ALA A 204 15.05 -11.14 2.15
CA ALA A 204 13.84 -10.81 2.91
C ALA A 204 13.94 -9.40 3.54
N PRO A 205 13.68 -8.32 2.77
CA PRO A 205 13.83 -6.94 3.22
C PRO A 205 13.03 -6.58 4.47
N MET A 206 11.86 -7.21 4.66
CA MET A 206 10.99 -7.00 5.84
C MET A 206 11.67 -7.28 7.17
N LEU A 207 12.75 -8.08 7.18
CA LEU A 207 13.53 -8.37 8.38
C LEU A 207 14.37 -7.17 8.86
N LEU A 208 14.38 -6.07 8.09
CA LEU A 208 14.95 -4.80 8.53
C LEU A 208 14.15 -4.16 9.67
N ASP A 209 12.88 -4.54 9.88
CA ASP A 209 12.12 -4.17 11.07
C ASP A 209 12.48 -5.11 12.25
N PRO A 210 13.02 -4.58 13.37
CA PRO A 210 13.39 -5.40 14.52
C PRO A 210 12.22 -6.16 15.13
N ALA A 211 10.98 -5.64 15.06
CA ALA A 211 9.80 -6.33 15.58
C ALA A 211 9.47 -7.54 14.70
N ALA A 212 9.37 -7.34 13.38
CA ALA A 212 9.12 -8.42 12.43
C ALA A 212 10.19 -9.52 12.50
N LEU A 213 11.47 -9.15 12.61
CA LEU A 213 12.56 -10.12 12.76
C LEU A 213 12.42 -10.94 14.05
N GLN A 214 12.09 -10.32 15.18
CA GLN A 214 11.89 -11.05 16.44
C GLN A 214 10.73 -12.02 16.38
N GLU A 215 9.60 -11.60 15.77
CA GLU A 215 8.44 -12.46 15.59
C GLU A 215 8.77 -13.66 14.70
N VAL A 216 9.45 -13.44 13.57
CA VAL A 216 9.90 -14.52 12.67
C VAL A 216 10.82 -15.49 13.42
N LEU A 217 11.79 -15.00 14.20
CA LEU A 217 12.70 -15.86 14.96
C LEU A 217 11.97 -16.65 16.06
N ALA A 218 11.04 -16.01 16.77
CA ALA A 218 10.23 -16.67 17.79
C ALA A 218 9.34 -17.76 17.17
N GLU A 219 8.73 -17.48 16.02
CA GLU A 219 7.86 -18.42 15.32
C GLU A 219 8.64 -19.60 14.75
N LEU A 220 9.82 -19.37 14.17
CA LEU A 220 10.72 -20.44 13.75
C LEU A 220 11.17 -21.31 14.92
N GLN A 221 11.52 -20.68 16.06
CA GLN A 221 11.88 -21.41 17.27
C GLN A 221 10.70 -22.25 17.80
N ARG A 222 9.47 -21.72 17.72
CA ARG A 222 8.24 -22.42 18.11
C ARG A 222 7.97 -23.63 17.20
N LEU A 223 8.17 -23.49 15.89
CA LEU A 223 7.88 -24.53 14.90
C LEU A 223 8.92 -25.65 14.86
N PHE A 224 10.22 -25.30 14.93
CA PHE A 224 11.32 -26.24 14.77
C PHE A 224 11.96 -26.68 16.11
N GLY A 225 11.54 -26.06 17.22
CA GLY A 225 12.04 -26.37 18.55
C GLY A 225 13.46 -25.85 18.82
N ALA A 226 14.02 -26.23 19.97
CA ALA A 226 15.32 -25.74 20.44
C ALA A 226 16.54 -26.44 19.80
N SER A 227 16.32 -27.50 19.00
CA SER A 227 17.42 -28.28 18.39
C SER A 227 18.04 -27.60 17.17
N CYS A 228 17.33 -26.66 16.55
CA CYS A 228 17.81 -25.93 15.37
C CYS A 228 17.92 -24.43 15.69
N SER A 229 19.03 -23.80 15.29
CA SER A 229 19.15 -22.35 15.39
C SER A 229 18.21 -21.68 14.37
N PRO A 230 17.26 -20.81 14.79
CA PRO A 230 16.32 -20.18 13.88
C PRO A 230 17.02 -19.33 12.83
N LEU A 231 18.17 -18.72 13.17
CA LEU A 231 19.00 -17.97 12.22
C LEU A 231 19.57 -18.88 11.13
N GLN A 232 20.06 -20.07 11.47
CA GLN A 232 20.61 -20.99 10.47
C GLN A 232 19.53 -21.51 9.51
N LEU A 233 18.32 -21.76 10.03
CA LEU A 233 17.17 -22.14 9.20
C LEU A 233 16.81 -21.02 8.23
N LEU A 234 16.75 -19.78 8.73
CA LEU A 234 16.41 -18.61 7.94
C LEU A 234 17.48 -18.32 6.86
N GLN A 235 18.76 -18.52 7.16
CA GLN A 235 19.84 -18.40 6.18
C GLN A 235 19.77 -19.45 5.08
N SER A 236 19.34 -20.67 5.42
CA SER A 236 19.21 -21.75 4.44
C SER A 236 17.98 -21.56 3.55
N ASN A 237 16.91 -20.96 4.09
CA ASN A 237 15.64 -20.78 3.41
C ASN A 237 15.01 -19.41 3.80
N PRO A 238 15.42 -18.30 3.15
CA PRO A 238 14.93 -16.96 3.50
C PRO A 238 13.43 -16.79 3.27
N ASP A 239 12.83 -17.55 2.36
CA ASP A 239 11.39 -17.55 2.08
C ASP A 239 10.53 -17.95 3.30
N LEU A 240 11.13 -18.63 4.29
CA LEU A 240 10.46 -18.92 5.55
C LEU A 240 10.04 -17.64 6.30
N ALA A 241 10.75 -16.52 6.13
CA ALA A 241 10.33 -15.24 6.68
C ALA A 241 8.91 -14.89 6.24
N LEU A 242 8.61 -15.05 4.94
CA LEU A 242 7.30 -14.72 4.38
C LEU A 242 6.18 -15.62 4.93
N SER A 243 6.52 -16.85 5.29
CA SER A 243 5.57 -17.83 5.87
C SER A 243 5.35 -17.60 7.36
N CYS A 244 6.33 -17.04 8.05
CA CYS A 244 6.29 -16.77 9.49
C CYS A 244 5.72 -15.40 9.85
N VAL A 245 5.59 -14.48 8.89
CA VAL A 245 4.88 -13.21 9.11
C VAL A 245 3.46 -13.57 9.51
N SER A 246 3.19 -13.41 10.80
CA SER A 246 1.92 -13.76 11.38
C SER A 246 0.85 -13.02 10.58
N LEU A 247 -0.17 -13.76 10.15
CA LEU A 247 -1.36 -13.20 9.53
C LEU A 247 -2.17 -12.42 10.57
N GLN A 248 -1.53 -11.60 11.41
CA GLN A 248 -2.14 -10.62 12.29
C GLN A 248 -2.96 -9.69 11.40
N GLY A 249 -4.26 -9.96 11.34
CA GLY A 249 -5.22 -9.30 10.45
C GLY A 249 -5.85 -10.20 9.37
N GLN A 250 -5.29 -11.37 9.03
CA GLN A 250 -5.99 -12.39 8.23
C GLN A 250 -6.39 -13.64 9.02
N SER A 251 -6.13 -13.69 10.32
CA SER A 251 -6.88 -14.57 11.22
C SER A 251 -8.36 -14.17 11.15
N ARG A 252 -9.07 -14.73 10.17
CA ARG A 252 -10.54 -14.73 10.06
C ARG A 252 -11.08 -15.55 11.24
N GLY A 253 -10.86 -15.12 12.48
CA GLY A 253 -11.11 -16.01 13.60
C GLY A 253 -10.55 -15.60 14.95
N ASP A 254 -9.54 -14.73 15.02
CA ASP A 254 -9.20 -14.05 16.28
C ASP A 254 -10.26 -12.98 16.53
N ARG A 255 -11.44 -13.50 16.85
CA ARG A 255 -12.50 -12.80 17.53
C ARG A 255 -11.88 -12.31 18.82
N ASP A 256 -11.85 -11.00 18.99
CA ASP A 256 -11.40 -10.38 20.24
C ASP A 256 -11.96 -11.18 21.42
N ALA A 257 -11.13 -11.41 22.45
CA ALA A 257 -11.59 -12.12 23.65
C ALA A 257 -12.85 -11.46 24.23
N GLU A 258 -13.01 -10.15 24.00
CA GLU A 258 -14.20 -9.36 24.29
C GLU A 258 -15.42 -9.76 23.43
N TYR A 259 -15.24 -10.00 22.12
CA TYR A 259 -16.30 -10.52 21.25
C TYR A 259 -16.72 -11.93 21.65
N LEU A 260 -15.78 -12.84 21.93
CA LEU A 260 -16.11 -14.17 22.46
C LEU A 260 -16.78 -14.07 23.83
N GLY A 261 -16.28 -13.17 24.69
CA GLY A 261 -16.88 -12.84 25.98
C GLY A 261 -18.34 -12.44 25.83
N SER A 262 -18.67 -11.52 24.91
CA SER A 262 -20.04 -11.05 24.68
C SER A 262 -20.99 -12.15 24.18
N ILE A 263 -20.50 -13.08 23.35
CA ILE A 263 -21.29 -14.23 22.87
C ILE A 263 -21.58 -15.22 24.00
N PHE A 264 -20.61 -15.51 24.87
CA PHE A 264 -20.77 -16.53 25.90
C PHE A 264 -21.35 -16.00 27.21
N SER A 265 -21.25 -14.70 27.47
CA SER A 265 -21.77 -14.09 28.71
C SER A 265 -23.28 -13.82 28.67
N GLY A 266 -23.95 -13.93 27.51
CA GLY A 266 -25.41 -13.84 27.41
C GLY A 266 -26.03 -12.52 27.89
N SER A 267 -25.21 -11.49 28.16
CA SER A 267 -25.62 -10.30 28.89
C SER A 267 -26.13 -9.16 27.99
N GLY A 268 -26.21 -9.38 26.66
CA GLY A 268 -26.47 -8.33 25.68
C GLY A 268 -27.94 -7.97 25.41
N ALA A 269 -28.89 -8.32 26.28
CA ALA A 269 -30.32 -8.18 25.96
C ALA A 269 -31.18 -7.40 26.98
N THR A 270 -30.62 -6.67 27.97
CA THR A 270 -31.49 -6.13 29.04
C THR A 270 -31.27 -4.68 29.50
N GLU A 271 -30.37 -3.88 28.90
CA GLU A 271 -30.12 -2.52 29.42
C GLU A 271 -30.88 -1.36 28.73
N GLU A 272 -31.64 -1.58 27.66
CA GLU A 272 -32.33 -0.47 26.96
C GLU A 272 -33.67 -0.01 27.54
N GLN A 273 -34.16 -0.54 28.67
CA GLN A 273 -35.50 -0.20 29.21
C GLN A 273 -35.56 0.71 30.44
N GLN A 274 -34.44 1.24 30.95
CA GLN A 274 -34.45 2.03 32.20
C GLN A 274 -34.21 3.54 32.07
N GLN A 275 -34.37 4.12 30.87
CA GLN A 275 -34.21 5.56 30.64
C GLN A 275 -35.46 6.29 30.13
N GLN A 276 -36.64 5.79 30.51
CA GLN A 276 -37.92 6.51 30.38
C GLN A 276 -38.73 6.39 31.68
N GLN A 277 -38.26 7.04 32.75
CA GLN A 277 -39.09 7.53 33.85
C GLN A 277 -38.57 8.88 34.33
#